data_AF-A0A7Y4GQ10-F1
#
_entry.id   AF-A0A7Y4GQ10-F1
#
_cell.length_a   1.000
_cell.length_b   1.000
_cell.length_c   1.000
_cell.angle_alpha   90.00
_cell.angle_beta   90.00
_cell.angle_gamma   90.00
#
_symmetry.space_group_name_H-M   'P 1'
#
loop_
_entity.id
_entity.type
_entity.pdbx_description
1 polymer ?
#
loop_
_entity_poly.entity_id
_entity_poly.type
_entity_poly.pdbx_seq_one_letter_code
_entity_poly.pdbx_strand_id
1 'polypeptide(L)' 'MCRFAVDLIDFEELSVAQKKALLKDLQKRRDALEAQLDGVNESLKDVNQALKAVAKKSKRRS' A
#
# COMPACT_ATOMS: atom_id res chain seq x y z
N MET A 1 12.92 2.66 3.36
CA MET A 1 12.30 3.69 4.22
C MET A 1 11.30 4.48 3.39
N CYS A 2 10.00 4.23 3.54
CA CYS A 2 8.97 5.08 2.94
C CYS A 2 8.94 6.39 3.74
N ARG A 3 9.55 7.45 3.20
CA ARG A 3 9.51 8.79 3.79
C ARG A 3 8.15 9.41 3.49
N PHE A 4 7.23 9.35 4.45
CA PHE A 4 6.02 10.15 4.43
C PHE A 4 6.38 11.54 4.98
N ALA A 5 6.92 12.41 4.11
CA ALA A 5 7.02 13.83 4.45
C ALA A 5 5.61 14.42 4.36
N VAL A 6 4.97 14.64 5.51
CA VAL A 6 3.73 15.40 5.59
C VAL A 6 4.13 16.87 5.64
N ASP A 7 4.23 17.50 4.49
CA ASP A 7 4.23 18.96 4.44
C ASP A 7 2.87 19.40 4.98
N LEU A 8 2.86 20.01 6.16
CA LEU A 8 1.66 20.55 6.79
C LEU A 8 1.24 21.80 6.00
N ILE A 9 0.51 21.57 4.90
CA ILE A 9 -0.15 22.63 4.15
C ILE A 9 -1.32 23.12 5.01
N ASP A 10 -1.34 24.40 5.36
CA ASP A 10 -2.52 25.01 5.96
C ASP A 10 -3.64 25.02 4.91
N PHE A 11 -4.59 24.10 5.08
CA PHE A 11 -5.66 23.92 4.11
C PHE A 11 -6.52 25.18 4.02
N GLU A 12 -6.67 25.96 5.09
CA GLU A 12 -7.56 27.11 5.11
C GLU A 12 -7.04 28.33 4.34
N GLU A 13 -5.72 28.43 4.17
CA GLU A 13 -5.09 29.48 3.36
C GLU A 13 -5.17 29.21 1.84
N LEU A 14 -5.62 28.03 1.44
CA LEU A 14 -5.73 27.65 0.03
C LEU A 14 -6.99 28.24 -0.63
N SER A 15 -6.83 28.73 -1.86
CA SER A 15 -7.98 29.02 -2.72
C SER A 15 -8.81 27.77 -3.02
N VAL A 16 -10.08 27.96 -3.42
CA VAL A 16 -10.99 26.86 -3.77
C VAL A 16 -10.40 25.94 -4.86
N ALA A 17 -9.72 26.52 -5.85
CA ALA A 17 -9.06 25.76 -6.92
C ALA A 17 -7.91 24.90 -6.39
N GLN A 18 -7.08 25.46 -5.49
CA GLN A 18 -5.98 24.73 -4.85
C GLN A 18 -6.50 23.61 -3.93
N LYS A 19 -7.54 23.89 -3.12
CA LYS A 19 -8.21 22.87 -2.29
C LYS A 19 -8.69 21.69 -3.14
N LYS A 20 -9.35 21.96 -4.27
CA LYS A 20 -9.84 20.91 -5.19
C LYS A 20 -8.71 20.11 -5.83
N ALA A 21 -7.63 20.78 -6.24
CA ALA A 21 -6.46 20.11 -6.81
C ALA A 21 -5.77 19.21 -5.77
N LEU A 22 -5.60 19.71 -4.54
CA LEU A 22 -5.00 18.97 -3.44
C LEU A 22 -5.83 17.72 -3.08
N LEU A 23 -7.15 17.87 -2.96
CA LEU A 23 -8.04 16.73 -2.68
C LEU A 23 -7.94 15.65 -3.77
N LYS A 24 -7.92 16.05 -5.05
CA LYS A 24 -7.77 15.11 -6.16
C LYS A 24 -6.42 14.40 -6.15
N ASP A 25 -5.34 15.09 -5.78
CA ASP A 25 -4.01 14.50 -5.66
C ASP A 25 -3.94 13.52 -4.49
N LEU A 26 -4.46 13.91 -3.32
CA LEU A 26 -4.53 13.04 -2.14
C LEU A 26 -5.35 11.79 -2.39
N GLN A 27 -6.48 11.92 -3.09
CA GLN A 27 -7.31 10.77 -3.48
C GLN A 27 -6.53 9.80 -4.38
N LYS A 28 -5.83 10.30 -5.40
CA LYS A 28 -4.99 9.46 -6.26
C LYS A 28 -3.88 8.76 -5.49
N ARG A 29 -3.23 9.46 -4.54
CA ARG A 29 -2.18 8.87 -3.70
C ARG A 29 -2.73 7.77 -2.81
N ARG A 30 -3.92 7.97 -2.21
CA ARG A 30 -4.63 6.94 -1.45
C ARG A 30 -4.89 5.71 -2.33
N ASP A 31 -5.45 5.90 -3.52
CA ASP A 31 -5.79 4.80 -4.43
C ASP A 31 -4.55 3.98 -4.82
N ALA A 32 -3.44 4.67 -5.09
CA ALA A 32 -2.18 4.03 -5.42
C ALA A 32 -1.62 3.23 -4.23
N LEU A 33 -1.71 3.77 -3.01
CA LEU A 33 -1.28 3.06 -1.79
C LEU A 33 -2.16 1.85 -1.50
N GLU A 34 -3.46 1.95 -1.71
CA GLU A 34 -4.42 0.84 -1.55
C GLU A 34 -4.11 -0.29 -2.54
N ALA A 35 -3.90 0.02 -3.81
CA ALA A 35 -3.50 -0.96 -4.82
C ALA A 35 -2.14 -1.62 -4.51
N GLN A 36 -1.18 -0.87 -3.95
CA GLN A 36 0.10 -1.44 -3.50
C GLN A 36 -0.11 -2.40 -2.33
N LEU A 37 -0.98 -2.07 -1.38
CA LEU A 37 -1.30 -2.90 -0.22
C LEU A 37 -1.96 -4.21 -0.66
N ASP A 38 -2.89 -4.16 -1.62
CA ASP A 38 -3.51 -5.34 -2.21
C ASP A 38 -2.49 -6.25 -2.91
N GLY A 39 -1.57 -5.66 -3.69
CA GLY A 39 -0.50 -6.41 -4.34
C GLY A 39 0.45 -7.11 -3.35
N VAL A 40 0.77 -6.45 -2.24
CA VAL A 40 1.57 -7.04 -1.15
C VAL A 40 0.82 -8.18 -0.48
N ASN A 41 -0.49 -8.04 -0.25
CA ASN A 41 -1.31 -9.07 0.37
C ASN A 41 -1.40 -10.34 -0.49
N GLU A 42 -1.61 -10.21 -1.80
CA GLU A 42 -1.60 -11.38 -2.71
C GLU A 42 -0.21 -12.04 -2.74
N SER A 43 0.87 -11.25 -2.77
CA SER A 43 2.23 -11.79 -2.70
C SER A 43 2.48 -12.58 -1.40
N LEU A 44 2.01 -12.08 -0.26
CA LEU A 44 2.13 -12.76 1.03
C LEU A 44 1.33 -14.07 1.06
N LYS A 45 0.16 -14.11 0.43
CA LYS A 45 -0.65 -15.32 0.30
C LYS A 45 0.05 -16.38 -0.53
N ASP A 46 0.69 -16.01 -1.63
CA ASP A 46 1.48 -16.93 -2.46
C ASP A 46 2.70 -17.49 -1.70
N VAL A 47 3.43 -16.63 -0.97
CA VAL A 47 4.53 -17.05 -0.10
C VAL A 47 4.04 -18.04 0.97
N ASN A 48 2.89 -17.77 1.58
CA ASN A 48 2.29 -18.68 2.56
C ASN A 48 1.92 -20.03 1.95
N GLN A 49 1.41 -20.07 0.72
CA GLN A 49 1.13 -21.32 0.02
C GLN A 49 2.41 -22.11 -0.30
N ALA A 50 3.45 -21.42 -0.78
CA ALA A 50 4.76 -22.02 -1.04
C ALA A 50 5.36 -22.62 0.24
N LEU A 51 5.29 -21.90 1.36
CA LEU A 51 5.77 -22.37 2.65
C LEU A 51 5.04 -23.64 3.10
N LYS A 52 3.71 -23.68 2.95
CA LYS A 52 2.90 -24.89 3.25
C LYS A 52 3.32 -26.08 2.38
N ALA A 53 3.58 -25.86 1.09
CA ALA A 53 4.02 -26.91 0.17
C ALA A 53 5.40 -27.46 0.56
N VAL A 54 6.35 -26.58 0.91
CA VAL A 54 7.68 -26.95 1.39
C VAL A 54 7.60 -27.74 2.69
N ALA A 55 6.81 -27.28 3.67
CA ALA A 55 6.61 -27.97 4.94
C ALA A 55 6.03 -29.39 4.73
N LYS A 56 5.03 -29.53 3.83
CA LYS A 56 4.46 -30.83 3.48
C LYS A 56 5.48 -31.76 2.82
N LYS A 57 6.33 -31.25 1.93
CA LYS A 57 7.39 -32.03 1.27
C LYS A 57 8.48 -32.46 2.25
N SER A 58 8.86 -31.59 3.19
CA SER A 58 9.82 -31.92 4.25
C SER A 58 9.32 -33.06 5.13
N LYS A 59 8.06 -32.99 5.59
CA LYS A 59 7.44 -34.03 6.42
C LYS A 59 7.35 -35.40 5.73
N ARG A 60 7.26 -35.44 4.40
CA ARG A 60 7.24 -36.69 3.61
C ARG A 60 8.62 -37.32 3.44
N ARG A 61 9.70 -36.59 3.73
CA ARG A 61 11.09 -37.05 3.56
C ARG A 61 11.76 -37.46 4.87
N SER A 62 11.22 -37.09 6.03
CA SER A 62 11.61 -37.63 7.34
C SER A 62 10.80 -38.87 7.66
#